data_AF-A0A0R2HND7-F1
#
_entry.id   AF-A0A0R2HND7-F1
#
_cell.length_a   1.000
_cell.length_b   1.000
_cell.length_c   1.000
_cell.angle_alpha   90.00
_cell.angle_beta   90.00
_cell.angle_gamma   90.00
#
_symmetry.space_group_name_H-M   'P 1'
#
loop_
_entity.id
_entity.type
_entity.pdbx_description
1 polymer ?
#
loop_
_entity_poly.entity_id
_entity_poly.type
_entity_poly.pdbx_seq_one_letter_code
_entity_poly.pdbx_strand_id
1 'polypeptide(L)' 'MEELDHQPTDYYLLKTHANSFFQTNLQATLTELGVESIEFCGAPTEYCVDTTIRVAHSLGLSLLDEK' A
#
# COMPACT_ATOMS: atom_id res chain seq x y z
N MET A 1 -15.31 -6.15 -5.91
CA MET A 1 -14.58 -5.00 -6.50
C MET A 1 -15.55 -3.93 -6.98
N GLU A 2 -16.79 -4.28 -7.35
CA GLU A 2 -17.87 -3.32 -7.62
C GLU A 2 -18.32 -2.50 -6.40
N GLU A 3 -17.89 -2.85 -5.18
CA GLU A 3 -18.30 -2.18 -3.94
C GLU A 3 -17.35 -1.07 -3.47
N LEU A 4 -16.15 -0.94 -4.06
CA LEU A 4 -15.24 0.17 -3.78
C LEU A 4 -15.27 1.13 -4.96
N ASP A 5 -15.56 2.40 -4.67
CA ASP A 5 -15.46 3.45 -5.69
C ASP A 5 -14.01 3.51 -6.18
N HIS A 6 -13.84 3.39 -7.50
CA HIS A 6 -12.54 3.36 -8.14
C HIS A 6 -12.59 4.10 -9.46
N GLN A 7 -11.49 4.78 -9.78
CA GLN A 7 -11.30 5.49 -11.03
C GLN A 7 -10.48 4.66 -12.01
N PRO A 8 -10.62 4.87 -13.34
CA PRO A 8 -9.81 4.17 -14.34
C PRO A 8 -8.29 4.41 -14.20
N THR A 9 -7.90 5.45 -13.48
CA THR A 9 -6.50 5.81 -13.20
C THR A 9 -5.94 5.15 -11.95
N ASP A 10 -6.76 4.44 -11.18
CA ASP A 10 -6.31 3.78 -9.96
C ASP A 10 -5.45 2.57 -10.27
N TYR A 11 -4.46 2.33 -9.40
CA TYR A 11 -3.53 1.23 -9.55
C TYR A 11 -4.07 -0.04 -8.89
N TYR A 12 -4.03 -1.14 -9.64
CA TYR A 12 -4.33 -2.47 -9.12
C TYR A 12 -3.08 -3.31 -9.01
N LEU A 13 -2.98 -4.01 -7.90
CA LEU A 13 -1.84 -4.83 -7.56
C LEU A 13 -2.31 -6.15 -6.96
N LEU A 14 -1.86 -7.24 -7.57
CA LEU A 14 -2.08 -8.57 -7.02
C LEU A 14 -0.92 -8.91 -6.08
N LYS A 15 -1.25 -9.41 -4.89
CA LYS A 15 -0.27 -9.91 -3.93
C LYS A 15 -0.65 -11.29 -3.42
N THR A 16 0.34 -12.14 -3.21
CA THR A 16 0.19 -13.49 -2.63
C THR A 16 0.77 -13.57 -1.21
N HIS A 17 1.27 -12.45 -0.69
CA HIS A 17 1.84 -12.33 0.65
C HIS A 17 1.17 -11.20 1.45
N ALA A 18 1.36 -11.21 2.78
CA ALA A 18 0.87 -10.15 3.66
C ALA A 18 1.54 -8.81 3.35
N ASN A 19 2.85 -8.83 3.08
CA ASN A 19 3.61 -7.66 2.64
C ASN A 19 3.26 -7.30 1.18
N SER A 20 2.64 -6.15 0.97
CA SER A 20 2.27 -5.68 -0.38
C SER A 20 3.47 -5.27 -1.24
N PHE A 21 4.66 -5.07 -0.67
CA PHE A 21 5.90 -4.81 -1.42
C PHE A 21 6.60 -6.09 -1.89
N PHE A 22 6.25 -7.26 -1.34
CA PHE A 22 6.95 -8.49 -1.66
C PHE A 22 6.49 -9.08 -2.99
N GLN A 23 7.40 -9.13 -3.97
CA GLN A 23 7.16 -9.67 -5.32
C GLN A 23 6.00 -8.98 -6.05
N THR A 24 5.85 -7.68 -5.87
CA THR A 24 4.87 -6.85 -6.58
C THR A 24 5.55 -5.61 -7.16
N ASN A 25 4.82 -4.82 -7.94
CA ASN A 25 5.30 -3.56 -8.49
C ASN A 25 5.07 -2.34 -7.57
N LEU A 26 4.60 -2.52 -6.33
CA LEU A 26 4.18 -1.42 -5.45
C LEU A 26 5.30 -0.38 -5.26
N GLN A 27 6.52 -0.82 -4.93
CA GLN A 27 7.64 0.09 -4.69
C GLN A 27 8.02 0.89 -5.94
N ALA A 28 8.06 0.23 -7.09
CA ALA A 28 8.39 0.89 -8.36
C ALA A 28 7.33 1.94 -8.70
N THR A 29 6.05 1.58 -8.60
CA THR A 29 4.92 2.49 -8.84
C THR A 29 4.96 3.71 -7.94
N LEU A 30 5.19 3.53 -6.63
CA LEU A 30 5.30 4.65 -5.68
C LEU A 30 6.50 5.55 -5.98
N THR A 31 7.62 4.95 -6.40
CA THR A 31 8.84 5.69 -6.78
C THR A 31 8.62 6.51 -8.05
N GLU A 32 8.00 5.93 -9.07
CA GLU A 32 7.67 6.61 -10.33
C GLU A 32 6.69 7.77 -10.13
N LEU A 33 5.78 7.64 -9.17
CA LEU A 33 4.84 8.69 -8.77
C LEU A 33 5.46 9.75 -7.83
N GLY A 34 6.69 9.54 -7.35
CA GLY A 34 7.34 10.45 -6.41
C GLY A 34 6.65 10.52 -5.04
N VAL A 35 6.09 9.40 -4.56
CA VAL A 35 5.35 9.34 -3.30
C VAL A 35 6.30 9.33 -2.11
N GLU A 36 6.08 10.26 -1.17
CA GLU A 36 6.85 10.38 0.07
C GLU A 36 6.04 9.96 1.31
N SER A 37 4.71 9.96 1.20
CA SER A 37 3.79 9.58 2.28
C SER A 37 2.67 8.68 1.80
N ILE A 38 2.23 7.76 2.67
CA ILE A 38 1.17 6.80 2.38
C ILE A 38 0.21 6.72 3.56
N GLU A 39 -1.08 6.71 3.24
CA GLU A 39 -2.17 6.38 4.15
C GLU A 39 -2.66 4.96 3.86
N PHE A 40 -2.96 4.20 4.91
CA PHE A 40 -3.32 2.79 4.80
C PHE A 40 -4.74 2.55 5.27
N CYS A 41 -5.50 1.80 4.47
CA CYS A 41 -6.79 1.26 4.84
C CYS A 41 -6.90 -0.21 4.39
N GLY A 42 -7.95 -0.90 4.83
CA GLY A 42 -8.23 -2.29 4.44
C GLY A 42 -8.17 -3.27 5.61
N ALA A 43 -8.13 -4.57 5.28
CA ALA A 43 -8.28 -5.64 6.26
C ALA A 43 -7.55 -6.95 5.86
N PRO A 44 -7.26 -7.84 6.83
CA PRO A 44 -7.29 -7.59 8.27
C PRO A 44 -6.07 -6.78 8.74
N THR A 45 -6.27 -5.93 9.75
CA THR A 45 -5.27 -5.00 10.27
C THR A 45 -3.98 -5.70 10.70
N GLU A 46 -4.10 -6.75 11.49
CA GLU A 46 -2.96 -7.46 12.12
C GLU A 46 -2.11 -8.29 11.14
N TYR A 47 -2.51 -8.37 9.86
CA TYR A 47 -1.76 -9.14 8.86
C TYR A 47 -1.33 -8.25 7.70
N CYS A 48 -2.17 -8.09 6.69
CA CYS A 48 -1.78 -7.45 5.44
C CYS A 48 -1.45 -5.98 5.64
N VAL A 49 -2.22 -5.29 6.47
CA VAL A 49 -2.06 -3.86 6.73
C VAL A 49 -0.80 -3.63 7.58
N ASP A 50 -0.72 -4.20 8.78
CA ASP A 50 0.41 -4.04 9.71
C ASP A 50 1.75 -4.45 9.07
N THR A 51 1.80 -5.58 8.37
CA THR A 51 3.03 -6.03 7.70
C THR A 51 3.47 -5.03 6.63
N THR A 52 2.53 -4.52 5.82
CA THR A 52 2.86 -3.55 4.77
C THR A 52 3.29 -2.21 5.36
N ILE A 53 2.63 -1.74 6.43
CA ILE A 53 2.98 -0.51 7.16
C ILE A 53 4.43 -0.58 7.67
N ARG A 54 4.81 -1.68 8.35
CA ARG A 54 6.17 -1.86 8.89
C ARG A 54 7.24 -1.82 7.79
N VAL A 55 6.94 -2.41 6.64
CA VAL A 55 7.86 -2.41 5.49
C VAL A 55 7.92 -1.03 4.85
N ALA A 56 6.79 -0.34 4.66
CA ALA A 56 6.76 1.03 4.14
C ALA A 56 7.60 1.98 5.01
N HIS A 57 7.44 1.91 6.33
CA HIS A 57 8.25 2.68 7.27
C HIS A 57 9.76 2.36 7.13
N SER A 58 10.10 1.09 6.96
CA SER A 58 11.50 0.65 6.77
C SER A 58 12.09 1.12 5.43
N LEU A 59 11.25 1.40 4.43
CA LEU A 59 11.62 1.97 3.13
C LEU A 59 11.71 3.51 3.16
N GLY A 60 11.44 4.15 4.31
CA GLY A 60 11.53 5.60 4.49
C GLY A 60 10.29 6.38 4.08
N LEU A 61 9.16 5.70 3.83
CA LEU A 61 7.88 6.37 3.54
C LEU A 61 7.26 6.89 4.84
N SER A 62 6.74 8.12 4.78
CA SER A 62 6.00 8.71 5.89
C SER A 62 4.62 8.07 5.98
N LEU A 63 4.24 7.61 7.17
CA LEU A 63 2.92 7.05 7.42
C LEU A 63 1.99 8.17 7.87
N LEU A 64 0.86 8.32 7.19
CA LEU A 64 -0.20 9.22 7.62
C LEU A 64 -1.12 8.48 8.60
N ASP A 65 -1.32 9.07 9.77
CA ASP A 65 -2.34 8.65 10.72
C ASP A 65 -3.58 9.54 10.54
N GLU A 66 -4.75 8.95 10.32
CA GLU A 66 -6.02 9.66 10.48
C GLU A 66 -6.13 10.14 11.94
N LYS A 67 -6.19 11.46 12.14
CA LYS A 67 -6.59 12.05 13.42
C LYS A 67 -8.10 12.19 13.50
#